data_AF-A0A9E7EV96-F1
#
_entry.id   AF-A0A9E7EV96-F1
#
_cell.length_a   1.000
_cell.length_b   1.000
_cell.length_c   1.000
_cell.angle_alpha   90.00
_cell.angle_beta   90.00
_cell.angle_gamma   90.00
#
_symmetry.space_group_name_H-M   'P 1'
#
loop_
_entity.id
_entity.type
_entity.pdbx_description
1 polymer ?
#
loop_
_entity_poly.entity_id
_entity_poly.type
_entity_poly.pdbx_seq_one_letter_code
_entity_poly.pdbx_strand_id
1 'polypeptide(L)'
;MGSEGPSTGFMQKKGLPEGLVLGSCNVLETAGDGVLPQLHEVFQTAFAGQSNETSNGGQIIWLHLGVNSGATRFAIENQAVNEATFRCPDEMGWKPQKVAIVPSDGSISHVREVC
;
A
#
# COMPACT_ATOMS: atom_id res chain seq x y z
N MET A 1 -19.93 3.68 6.20
CA MET A 1 -19.66 2.67 7.23
C MET A 1 -18.34 2.04 6.84
N GLY A 2 -17.23 2.53 7.38
CA GLY A 2 -15.90 2.04 7.04
C GLY A 2 -15.79 0.58 7.47
N SER A 3 -15.55 -0.33 6.53
CA SER A 3 -15.22 -1.71 6.87
C SER A 3 -13.90 -1.71 7.63
N GLU A 4 -13.95 -1.96 8.93
CA GLU A 4 -12.75 -2.23 9.72
C GLU A 4 -12.00 -3.41 9.09
N GLY A 5 -10.78 -3.16 8.60
CA GLY A 5 -9.96 -4.20 7.98
C GLY A 5 -9.62 -5.31 8.97
N PRO A 6 -9.45 -6.57 8.53
CA PRO A 6 -9.26 -7.72 9.42
C PRO A 6 -8.08 -7.60 10.40
N SER A 7 -7.09 -6.74 10.12
CA SER A 7 -5.96 -6.49 11.03
C SER A 7 -6.31 -5.56 12.20
N THR A 8 -7.31 -4.67 12.09
CA THR A 8 -7.73 -3.81 13.22
C THR A 8 -8.27 -4.66 14.37
N GLY A 9 -9.12 -5.64 14.06
CA GLY A 9 -9.70 -6.54 15.05
C GLY A 9 -8.66 -7.44 15.74
N PHE A 10 -7.59 -7.81 15.05
CA PHE A 10 -6.47 -8.54 15.66
C PHE A 10 -5.64 -7.63 16.58
N MET A 11 -5.29 -6.43 16.11
CA MET A 11 -4.50 -5.45 16.88
C MET A 11 -5.25 -4.93 18.10
N GLN A 12 -6.57 -4.74 18.02
CA GLN A 12 -7.41 -4.40 19.18
C GLN A 12 -7.40 -5.51 20.24
N LYS A 13 -7.36 -6.78 19.82
CA LYS A 13 -7.34 -7.94 20.75
C LYS A 13 -5.97 -8.21 21.36
N LYS A 14 -4.88 -7.95 20.63
CA LYS A 14 -3.51 -8.28 21.04
C LYS A 14 -2.70 -7.07 21.53
N GLY A 15 -3.20 -5.86 21.28
CA GLY A 15 -2.47 -4.63 21.53
C GLY A 15 -1.35 -4.41 20.50
N LEU A 16 -0.74 -3.23 20.58
CA LEU A 16 0.50 -2.90 19.88
C LEU A 16 1.63 -2.71 20.90
N PRO A 17 2.89 -2.94 20.50
CA PRO A 17 4.04 -2.59 21.34
C PRO A 17 4.00 -1.11 21.76
N GLU A 18 4.60 -0.81 22.92
CA GLU A 18 4.73 0.56 23.41
C GLU A 18 5.45 1.44 22.36
N GLY A 19 4.92 2.65 22.16
CA GLY A 19 5.45 3.60 21.16
C GLY A 19 4.95 3.39 19.73
N LEU A 20 4.11 2.37 19.45
CA LEU A 20 3.49 2.17 18.15
C LEU A 20 1.98 2.41 18.20
N VAL A 21 1.47 3.16 17.24
CA VAL A 21 0.03 3.44 17.06
C VAL A 21 -0.39 3.01 15.66
N LEU A 22 -1.53 2.32 15.56
CA LEU A 22 -2.16 2.07 14.28
C LEU A 22 -2.86 3.35 13.82
N GLY A 23 -2.28 4.05 12.85
CA GLY A 23 -2.88 5.26 12.28
C GLY A 23 -4.09 4.93 11.40
N SER A 24 -3.94 4.01 10.45
CA SER A 24 -5.03 3.57 9.59
C SER A 24 -4.86 2.12 9.14
N CYS A 25 -5.97 1.48 8.79
CA CYS A 25 -6.00 0.18 8.15
C CYS A 25 -7.14 0.18 7.13
N ASN A 26 -6.80 0.01 5.87
CA ASN A 26 -7.75 0.08 4.76
C ASN A 26 -7.67 -1.20 3.95
N VAL A 27 -8.84 -1.71 3.55
CA VAL A 27 -8.94 -2.75 2.52
C VAL A 27 -9.05 -2.03 1.19
N LEU A 28 -8.12 -2.36 0.30
CA LEU A 28 -8.02 -1.77 -1.03
C LEU A 28 -8.69 -2.68 -2.06
N GLU A 29 -9.33 -2.09 -3.06
CA GLU A 29 -9.83 -2.83 -4.23
C GLU A 29 -8.67 -3.42 -5.03
N THR A 30 -8.89 -4.60 -5.62
CA THR A 30 -7.90 -5.24 -6.49
C THR A 30 -8.01 -4.67 -7.90
N ALA A 31 -7.86 -3.36 -8.02
CA ALA A 31 -7.96 -2.60 -9.27
C ALA A 31 -6.82 -1.60 -9.37
N GLY A 32 -6.10 -1.60 -10.50
CA GLY A 32 -4.89 -0.78 -10.67
C GLY A 32 -5.18 0.72 -10.54
N ASP A 33 -6.13 1.22 -11.34
CA ASP A 33 -6.55 2.62 -11.28
C ASP A 33 -7.62 2.88 -10.20
N GLY A 34 -8.46 1.87 -9.91
CA GLY A 34 -9.57 1.99 -8.95
C GLY A 34 -9.11 2.31 -7.52
N VAL A 35 -7.91 1.87 -7.15
CA VAL A 35 -7.34 2.07 -5.81
C VAL A 35 -6.71 3.46 -5.58
N LEU A 36 -6.39 4.19 -6.65
CA LEU A 36 -5.62 5.44 -6.56
C LEU A 36 -6.27 6.52 -5.68
N PRO A 37 -7.59 6.79 -5.77
CA PRO A 37 -8.22 7.81 -4.93
C PRO A 37 -8.10 7.49 -3.43
N GLN A 38 -8.29 6.21 -3.06
CA GLN A 38 -8.22 5.75 -1.68
C GLN A 38 -6.78 5.84 -1.15
N LEU A 39 -5.78 5.47 -1.96
CA LEU A 39 -4.37 5.62 -1.58
C LEU A 39 -4.02 7.10 -1.34
N HIS A 40 -4.43 7.99 -2.24
CA HIS A 40 -4.16 9.43 -2.11
C HIS A 40 -4.76 10.01 -0.83
N GLU A 41 -6.02 9.67 -0.51
CA GLU A 41 -6.68 10.10 0.73
C GLU A 41 -5.90 9.62 1.95
N VAL A 42 -5.59 8.33 2.00
CA VAL A 42 -4.86 7.70 3.11
C VAL A 42 -3.49 8.36 3.32
N PHE A 43 -2.74 8.61 2.24
CA PHE A 43 -1.47 9.33 2.31
C PHE A 43 -1.66 10.74 2.88
N GLN A 44 -2.61 11.51 2.35
CA GLN A 44 -2.84 12.89 2.80
C GLN A 44 -3.24 12.97 4.28
N THR A 45 -4.15 12.10 4.74
CA THR A 45 -4.58 12.06 6.14
C THR A 45 -3.42 11.74 7.09
N ALA A 46 -2.53 10.82 6.70
CA ALA A 46 -1.37 10.46 7.50
C ALA A 46 -0.38 11.63 7.68
N PHE A 47 -0.24 12.52 6.68
CA PHE A 47 0.60 13.71 6.79
C PHE A 47 -0.09 14.87 7.54
N ALA A 48 -1.41 15.04 7.38
CA ALA A 48 -2.15 16.11 8.04
C ALA A 48 -2.12 16.02 9.58
N GLY A 49 -1.98 14.82 10.14
CA GLY A 49 -1.90 14.61 11.59
C GLY A 49 -0.58 15.06 12.25
N GLN A 50 0.46 15.38 11.48
CA GLN A 50 1.79 15.73 12.00
C GLN A 50 1.96 17.23 12.34
N SER A 51 1.00 18.09 12.01
CA SER A 51 1.23 19.54 12.02
C SER A 51 1.13 20.25 13.36
N ASN A 52 0.65 19.60 14.44
CA ASN A 52 0.20 20.38 15.61
C ASN A 52 0.93 20.18 16.93
N GLU A 53 1.43 19.01 17.35
CA GLU A 53 1.96 18.91 18.72
C GLU A 53 3.00 17.79 18.78
N THR A 54 4.26 18.17 18.93
CA THR A 54 5.41 17.46 19.55
C THR A 54 6.67 17.51 18.70
N SER A 55 7.73 18.03 19.33
CA SER A 55 9.11 18.14 18.87
C SER A 55 9.84 16.79 18.73
N ASN A 56 9.11 15.68 18.71
CA ASN A 56 9.60 14.34 18.41
C ASN A 56 8.91 13.86 17.13
N GLY A 57 9.58 14.02 15.98
CA GLY A 57 9.04 13.61 14.68
C GLY A 57 8.74 12.11 14.65
N GLY A 58 7.47 11.75 14.85
CA GLY A 58 7.02 10.37 14.75
C GLY A 58 7.23 9.84 13.33
N GLN A 59 7.83 8.66 13.21
CA GLN A 59 8.04 8.01 11.91
C GLN A 59 6.77 7.28 11.48
N ILE A 60 6.25 7.62 10.30
CA ILE A 60 5.14 6.88 9.68
C ILE A 60 5.69 5.67 8.94
N ILE A 61 5.17 4.49 9.26
CA ILE A 61 5.50 3.23 8.58
C ILE A 61 4.29 2.80 7.77
N TRP A 62 4.51 2.54 6.48
CA TRP A 62 3.51 2.02 5.55
C TRP A 62 3.74 0.53 5.33
N LEU A 63 2.69 -0.28 5.53
CA LEU A 63 2.74 -1.72 5.31
C LEU A 63 1.64 -2.12 4.32
N HIS A 64 2.05 -2.45 3.10
CA HIS A 64 1.16 -3.03 2.08
C HIS A 64 1.19 -4.55 2.18
N LEU A 65 0.01 -5.17 2.23
CA LEU A 65 -0.16 -6.62 2.33
C LEU A 65 -0.98 -7.12 1.15
N GLY A 66 -0.56 -8.25 0.57
CA GLY A 66 -1.23 -8.87 -0.55
C GLY A 66 -1.29 -10.39 -0.41
N VAL A 67 -2.14 -11.02 -1.22
CA VAL A 67 -2.27 -12.49 -1.25
C VAL A 67 -1.39 -13.06 -2.37
N ASN A 68 -0.57 -14.06 -2.04
CA ASN A 68 0.15 -14.88 -3.00
C ASN A 68 -0.27 -16.34 -2.81
N SER A 69 -1.13 -16.85 -3.69
CA SER A 69 -1.73 -18.19 -3.55
C SER A 69 -0.73 -19.35 -3.67
N GLY A 70 0.45 -19.12 -4.25
CA GLY A 70 1.51 -20.12 -4.36
C GLY A 70 2.49 -20.12 -3.18
N ALA A 71 2.44 -19.13 -2.29
CA ALA A 71 3.40 -18.98 -1.22
C ALA A 71 3.02 -19.81 0.02
N THR A 72 4.00 -20.48 0.63
CA THR A 72 3.84 -21.22 1.91
C THR A 72 4.31 -20.42 3.12
N ARG A 73 4.88 -19.23 2.89
CA ARG A 73 5.50 -18.35 3.89
C ARG A 73 5.30 -16.90 3.47
N PHE A 74 5.43 -15.99 4.43
CA PHE A 74 5.51 -14.57 4.11
C PHE A 74 6.79 -14.26 3.34
N ALA A 75 6.68 -13.41 2.33
CA ALA A 75 7.80 -12.84 1.59
C ALA A 75 7.79 -11.32 1.80
N ILE A 76 8.99 -10.75 1.86
CA ILE A 76 9.19 -9.31 1.84
C ILE A 76 9.66 -8.98 0.43
N GLU A 77 8.88 -8.16 -0.28
CA GLU A 77 9.25 -7.68 -1.59
C GLU A 77 10.34 -6.62 -1.45
N ASN A 78 11.50 -6.86 -2.04
CA ASN A 78 12.65 -5.95 -1.97
C ASN A 78 12.62 -4.91 -3.10
N GLN A 79 11.76 -5.08 -4.11
CA GLN A 79 11.73 -4.26 -5.32
C GLN A 79 10.31 -4.15 -5.88
N ALA A 80 10.03 -3.04 -6.55
CA ALA A 80 8.86 -2.81 -7.38
C ALA A 80 9.32 -2.28 -8.75
N VAL A 81 8.78 -2.83 -9.83
CA VAL A 81 9.14 -2.46 -11.22
C VAL A 81 8.08 -1.57 -11.83
N ASN A 82 8.49 -0.68 -12.74
CA ASN A 82 7.58 0.21 -13.49
C ASN A 82 6.87 -0.53 -14.65
N GLU A 83 6.33 -1.72 -14.39
CA GLU A 83 5.63 -2.53 -15.39
C GLU A 83 4.32 -3.10 -14.84
N ALA A 84 3.23 -2.86 -15.56
CA ALA A 84 1.96 -3.53 -15.38
C ALA A 84 1.77 -4.61 -16.45
N THR A 85 1.82 -5.87 -16.03
CA THR A 85 1.49 -7.04 -16.85
C THR A 85 0.64 -8.00 -16.03
N PHE A 86 -0.64 -8.15 -16.37
CA PHE A 86 -1.57 -8.98 -15.61
C PHE A 86 -1.95 -10.26 -16.36
N ARG A 87 -1.99 -11.39 -15.64
CA ARG A 87 -2.41 -12.69 -16.19
C ARG A 87 -3.92 -12.74 -16.42
N CYS A 88 -4.68 -12.12 -15.53
CA CYS A 88 -6.13 -11.98 -15.59
C CYS A 88 -6.52 -10.50 -15.43
N PRO A 89 -7.73 -10.11 -15.84
CA PRO A 89 -8.24 -8.78 -15.55
C PRO A 89 -8.30 -8.51 -14.05
N ASP A 90 -8.14 -7.25 -13.67
CA ASP A 90 -8.40 -6.76 -12.32
C ASP A 90 -9.93 -6.65 -12.05
N GLU A 91 -10.33 -6.15 -10.88
CA GLU A 91 -11.74 -6.01 -10.50
C GLU A 91 -12.56 -5.08 -11.43
N MET A 92 -11.90 -4.18 -12.16
CA MET A 92 -12.53 -3.29 -13.15
C MET A 92 -12.39 -3.79 -14.59
N GLY A 93 -11.83 -4.98 -14.80
CA GLY A 93 -11.64 -5.58 -16.12
C GLY A 93 -10.38 -5.11 -16.86
N TRP A 94 -9.50 -4.33 -16.21
CA TRP A 94 -8.26 -3.88 -16.82
C TRP A 94 -7.22 -5.01 -16.84
N LYS A 95 -6.62 -5.26 -18.01
CA LYS A 95 -5.62 -6.32 -18.23
C LYS A 95 -4.45 -5.80 -19.08
N PRO A 96 -3.54 -5.01 -18.50
CA PRO A 96 -2.39 -4.46 -19.22
C PRO A 96 -1.40 -5.56 -19.61
N GLN A 97 -0.65 -5.32 -20.68
CA GLN A 97 0.46 -6.15 -21.15
C GLN A 97 1.65 -5.26 -21.44
N LYS A 98 2.70 -5.33 -20.62
CA LYS A 98 3.95 -4.54 -20.74
C LYS A 98 3.71 -3.03 -20.79
N VAL A 99 2.79 -2.55 -19.96
CA VAL A 99 2.46 -1.11 -19.87
C VAL A 99 3.27 -0.48 -18.73
N ALA A 100 3.82 0.72 -18.92
CA ALA A 100 4.47 1.46 -17.84
C ALA A 100 3.43 1.93 -16.82
N ILE A 101 3.70 1.75 -15.52
CA ILE A 101 2.80 2.21 -14.45
C ILE A 101 2.83 3.74 -14.38
N VAL A 102 4.03 4.32 -14.40
CA VAL A 102 4.29 5.75 -14.45
C VAL A 102 5.13 6.05 -15.70
N PRO A 103 4.52 6.53 -16.79
CA PRO A 103 5.24 6.75 -18.06
C PRO A 103 6.39 7.75 -17.96
N SER A 104 6.33 8.70 -17.01
CA SER A 104 7.41 9.67 -16.76
C SER A 104 8.65 9.06 -16.12
N ASP A 105 8.54 7.87 -15.51
CA ASP A 105 9.62 7.22 -14.76
C ASP A 105 10.54 6.36 -15.66
N GLY A 106 10.39 6.49 -16.99
CA GLY A 106 11.23 5.81 -17.98
C GLY A 106 10.71 4.44 -18.41
N SER A 107 11.61 3.59 -18.92
CA SER A 107 11.27 2.27 -19.47
C SER A 107 10.73 1.30 -18.43
N ILE A 108 9.94 0.31 -18.85
CA ILE A 108 9.35 -0.73 -17.98
C ILE A 108 10.37 -1.58 -17.20
N SER A 109 11.61 -1.71 -17.69
CA SER A 109 12.70 -2.40 -17.01
C SER A 109 13.43 -1.53 -15.99
N HIS A 110 13.04 -0.27 -15.83
CA HIS A 110 13.71 0.66 -14.94
C HIS A 110 13.31 0.36 -13.49
N VAL A 111 14.31 0.05 -12.67
CA VAL A 111 14.16 -0.03 -11.22
C VAL A 111 14.37 1.36 -10.68
N ARG A 112 13.41 1.88 -9.90
CA ARG A 112 13.59 3.16 -9.22
C ARG A 112 14.59 2.96 -8.07
N GLU A 113 15.85 3.33 -8.29
CA GLU A 113 16.78 3.56 -7.18
C GLU A 113 16.34 4.85 -6.47
N VAL A 114 15.84 4.71 -5.25
CA VAL A 114 15.67 5.85 -4.36
C VAL A 114 17.05 6.23 -3.83
N CYS A 115 17.57 7.39 -4.28
CA CYS A 115 18.75 8.03 -3.72
C CYS A 115 18.54 8.42 -2.25
#